data_AF-B5EW15-F1
#
_entry.id   AF-B5EW15-F1
#
_cell.length_a   1.000
_cell.length_b   1.000
_cell.length_c   1.000
_cell.angle_alpha   90.00
_cell.angle_beta   90.00
_cell.angle_gamma   90.00
#
_symmetry.space_group_name_H-M   'P 1'
#
loop_
_entity.id
_entity.type
_entity.pdbx_description
1 polymer ?
#
loop_
_entity_poly.entity_id
_entity_poly.type
_entity_poly.pdbx_seq_one_letter_code
_entity_poly.pdbx_strand_id
1 'polypeptide(L)'
;MSYSYGVKKSALNTARVYPAVGKYFSEKELNEITLLIEREGLTVSRKIDQLYVTDDSGTYEINALIDYLSKLIPKKETKQGKKKEIRKAEIQSLRFDPDRLSHEKRVLSENQDLVVVITRSLGEMNNYNMTKLIEFVLGKEKRFHGMLNSTVEKRVIELGFYTMGQLNGEKAKIYKYKAIKAFILNALQDNFDVG
;
A
#
# COMPACT_ATOMS: atom_id res chain seq x y z
N MET A 1 31.67 2.60 4.40
CA MET A 1 31.22 3.95 3.98
C MET A 1 29.75 3.87 3.63
N SER A 2 28.94 4.93 3.79
CA SER A 2 27.50 4.88 3.49
C SER A 2 27.02 6.14 2.76
N TYR A 3 26.08 5.98 1.82
CA TYR A 3 25.67 7.02 0.86
C TYR A 3 24.19 7.39 1.01
N SER A 4 23.84 8.64 0.71
CA SER A 4 22.45 9.10 0.71
C SER A 4 21.89 9.06 -0.71
N TYR A 5 21.17 8.00 -1.06
CA TYR A 5 20.73 7.77 -2.44
C TYR A 5 19.32 7.17 -2.56
N GLY A 6 18.78 7.17 -3.78
CA GLY A 6 17.62 6.40 -4.20
C GLY A 6 17.94 5.54 -5.42
N VAL A 7 17.15 4.47 -5.60
CA VAL A 7 17.19 3.62 -6.80
C VAL A 7 15.79 3.62 -7.41
N LYS A 8 15.68 3.81 -8.72
CA LYS A 8 14.41 3.74 -9.43
C LYS A 8 14.59 3.16 -10.82
N LYS A 9 13.52 2.64 -11.41
CA LYS A 9 13.47 2.30 -12.83
C LYS A 9 13.70 3.55 -13.68
N SER A 10 14.57 3.46 -14.69
CA SER A 10 14.80 4.52 -15.68
C SER A 10 14.28 4.15 -17.06
N ALA A 11 14.58 2.94 -17.52
CA ALA A 11 14.17 2.41 -18.83
C ALA A 11 13.81 0.92 -18.70
N LEU A 12 13.54 0.25 -19.82
CA LEU A 12 13.46 -1.21 -19.86
C LEU A 12 14.84 -1.76 -19.47
N ASN A 13 14.91 -2.56 -18.40
CA ASN A 13 16.12 -3.19 -17.87
C ASN A 13 17.23 -2.26 -17.34
N THR A 14 16.95 -0.96 -17.18
CA THR A 14 17.91 -0.02 -16.59
C THR A 14 17.36 0.59 -15.29
N ALA A 15 18.11 0.41 -14.22
CA ALA A 15 17.91 1.09 -12.95
C ALA A 15 18.78 2.34 -12.85
N ARG A 16 18.30 3.38 -12.17
CA ARG A 16 19.04 4.61 -11.91
C ARG A 16 19.32 4.75 -10.43
N VAL A 17 20.59 4.89 -10.07
CA VAL A 17 21.07 5.29 -8.76
C VAL A 17 21.30 6.80 -8.78
N TYR A 18 20.64 7.52 -7.86
CA TYR A 18 20.68 8.98 -7.81
C TYR A 18 20.83 9.48 -6.36
N PRO A 19 21.46 10.64 -6.14
CA PRO A 19 21.63 11.18 -4.79
C PRO A 19 20.28 11.56 -4.19
N ALA A 20 20.19 11.55 -2.86
CA ALA A 20 19.01 12.02 -2.14
C ALA A 20 18.72 13.50 -2.46
N VAL A 21 17.47 13.92 -2.32
CA VAL A 21 17.05 15.31 -2.61
C VAL A 21 17.95 16.33 -1.89
N GLY A 22 18.48 17.29 -2.64
CA GLY A 22 19.40 18.32 -2.13
C GLY A 22 20.83 17.83 -1.85
N LYS A 23 21.23 16.66 -2.37
CA LYS A 23 22.59 16.12 -2.32
C LYS A 23 23.12 15.88 -3.74
N TYR A 24 24.44 15.76 -3.85
CA TYR A 24 25.15 15.35 -5.05
C TYR A 24 26.13 14.24 -4.65
N PHE A 25 26.45 13.33 -5.58
CA PHE A 25 27.60 12.45 -5.39
C PHE A 25 28.87 13.21 -5.78
N SER A 26 29.88 13.14 -4.93
CA SER A 26 31.24 13.52 -5.31
C SER A 26 31.83 12.52 -6.30
N GLU A 27 32.84 12.92 -7.07
CA GLU A 27 33.56 12.01 -7.98
C GLU A 27 34.12 10.77 -7.28
N LYS A 28 34.57 10.92 -6.04
CA LYS A 28 35.01 9.79 -5.22
C LYS A 28 33.86 8.81 -4.96
N GLU A 29 32.68 9.30 -4.57
CA GLU A 29 31.50 8.47 -4.34
C GLU A 29 31.01 7.80 -5.63
N LEU A 30 30.99 8.52 -6.76
CA LEU A 30 30.64 7.96 -8.06
C LEU A 30 31.56 6.81 -8.45
N ASN A 31 32.88 6.98 -8.25
CA ASN A 31 33.87 5.94 -8.50
C ASN A 31 33.68 4.72 -7.61
N GLU A 32 33.53 4.92 -6.30
CA GLU A 32 33.33 3.84 -5.34
C GLU A 32 32.05 3.04 -5.62
N ILE A 33 30.93 3.73 -5.87
CA ILE A 33 29.65 3.08 -6.15
C ILE A 33 29.70 2.33 -7.49
N THR A 34 30.34 2.91 -8.52
CA THR A 34 30.53 2.25 -9.81
C THR A 34 31.29 0.95 -9.67
N LEU A 35 32.43 0.97 -8.95
CA LEU A 35 33.25 -0.23 -8.73
C LEU A 35 32.50 -1.32 -7.96
N LEU A 36 31.64 -0.95 -7.00
CA LEU A 36 30.80 -1.92 -6.29
C LEU A 36 29.82 -2.63 -7.22
N ILE A 37 29.20 -1.89 -8.14
CA ILE A 37 28.21 -2.42 -9.06
C ILE A 37 28.89 -3.29 -10.14
N GLU A 38 29.98 -2.81 -10.72
CA GLU A 38 30.71 -3.54 -11.79
C GLU A 38 31.31 -4.86 -11.30
N ARG A 39 31.68 -4.97 -10.02
CA ARG A 39 32.15 -6.22 -9.40
C ARG A 39 31.11 -7.34 -9.41
N GLU A 40 29.83 -6.98 -9.45
CA GLU A 40 28.72 -7.94 -9.50
C GLU A 40 28.32 -8.28 -10.95
N GLY A 41 29.13 -7.85 -11.94
CA GLY A 41 28.90 -8.13 -13.35
C GLY A 41 27.82 -7.25 -14.01
N LEU A 42 27.44 -6.14 -13.36
CA LEU A 42 26.47 -5.19 -13.88
C LEU A 42 27.15 -4.03 -14.62
N THR A 43 26.55 -3.57 -15.72
CA THR A 43 27.09 -2.47 -16.53
C THR A 43 26.63 -1.12 -15.99
N VAL A 44 27.56 -0.17 -15.84
CA VAL A 44 27.27 1.17 -15.31
C VAL A 44 27.59 2.25 -16.33
N SER A 45 26.61 3.11 -16.63
CA SER A 45 26.78 4.34 -17.38
C SER A 45 26.62 5.56 -16.47
N ARG A 46 27.60 6.47 -16.49
CA ARG A 46 27.57 7.69 -15.67
C ARG A 46 26.98 8.85 -16.46
N LYS A 47 26.08 9.61 -15.84
CA LYS A 47 25.62 10.89 -16.37
C LYS A 47 25.52 11.91 -15.24
N ILE A 48 26.37 12.93 -15.29
CA ILE A 48 26.42 14.02 -14.32
C ILE A 48 26.64 13.45 -12.90
N ASP A 49 25.61 13.45 -12.07
CA ASP A 49 25.61 13.03 -10.67
C ASP A 49 24.86 11.71 -10.46
N GLN A 50 24.65 10.93 -11.52
CA GLN A 50 23.81 9.73 -11.51
C GLN A 50 24.48 8.56 -12.20
N LEU A 51 24.13 7.36 -11.74
CA LEU A 51 24.57 6.10 -12.32
C LEU A 51 23.36 5.37 -12.89
N TYR A 52 23.50 4.92 -14.14
CA TYR A 52 22.52 4.11 -14.85
C TYR A 52 23.09 2.71 -14.92
N VAL A 53 22.40 1.76 -14.30
CA VAL A 53 22.84 0.38 -14.17
C VAL A 53 21.96 -0.50 -15.03
N THR A 54 22.57 -1.28 -15.89
CA THR A 54 21.91 -2.26 -16.74
C THR A 54 22.45 -3.64 -16.39
N ASP A 55 21.54 -4.61 -16.33
CA ASP A 55 21.91 -6.02 -16.30
C ASP A 55 21.89 -6.58 -17.74
N ASP A 56 23.07 -6.64 -18.35
CA ASP A 56 23.22 -7.14 -19.72
C ASP A 56 23.07 -8.68 -19.79
N SER A 57 23.16 -9.37 -18.65
CA SER A 57 22.95 -10.82 -18.57
C SER A 57 21.48 -11.22 -18.58
N GLY A 58 20.57 -10.28 -18.31
CA GLY A 58 19.13 -10.53 -18.18
C GLY A 58 18.76 -11.40 -16.96
N THR A 59 19.67 -11.54 -15.99
CA THR A 59 19.47 -12.31 -14.76
C THR A 59 18.38 -11.70 -13.87
N TYR A 60 18.31 -10.37 -13.83
CA TYR A 60 17.41 -9.63 -12.97
C TYR A 60 16.29 -8.95 -13.76
N GLU A 61 15.04 -9.25 -13.40
CA GLU A 61 13.94 -8.35 -13.72
C GLU A 61 14.15 -6.99 -13.04
N ILE A 62 13.63 -5.91 -13.65
CA ILE A 62 13.92 -4.54 -13.20
C ILE A 62 13.64 -4.26 -11.71
N ASN A 63 12.59 -4.86 -11.13
CA ASN A 63 12.29 -4.69 -9.71
C ASN A 63 13.31 -5.45 -8.83
N ALA A 64 13.73 -6.64 -9.26
CA ALA A 64 14.77 -7.40 -8.59
C ALA A 64 16.12 -6.66 -8.66
N LEU A 65 16.44 -6.03 -9.80
CA LEU A 65 17.63 -5.19 -9.96
C LEU A 65 17.60 -3.98 -9.01
N ILE A 66 16.46 -3.30 -8.87
CA ILE A 66 16.30 -2.16 -7.94
C ILE A 66 16.52 -2.60 -6.49
N ASP A 67 15.93 -3.72 -6.09
CA ASP A 67 16.06 -4.26 -4.74
C ASP A 67 17.49 -4.72 -4.47
N TYR A 68 18.12 -5.36 -5.44
CA TYR A 68 19.50 -5.81 -5.38
C TYR A 68 20.47 -4.64 -5.20
N LEU A 69 20.37 -3.60 -6.05
CA LEU A 69 21.19 -2.39 -5.93
C LEU A 69 21.01 -1.67 -4.58
N SER A 70 19.78 -1.69 -4.04
CA SER A 70 19.49 -1.10 -2.74
C SER A 70 20.13 -1.87 -1.56
N LYS A 71 20.44 -3.16 -1.75
CA LYS A 71 21.18 -3.99 -0.78
C LYS A 71 22.68 -3.91 -0.98
N LEU A 72 23.14 -3.86 -2.25
CA LEU A 72 24.55 -3.81 -2.62
C LEU A 72 25.21 -2.49 -2.18
N ILE A 73 24.55 -1.35 -2.42
CA ILE A 73 25.13 -0.03 -2.16
C ILE A 73 24.86 0.36 -0.70
N PRO A 74 25.88 0.54 0.15
CA PRO A 74 25.66 0.89 1.56
C PRO A 74 24.91 2.22 1.71
N LYS A 75 23.74 2.20 2.34
CA LYS A 75 22.87 3.38 2.46
C LYS A 75 22.99 4.04 3.83
N LYS A 76 23.11 5.38 3.86
CA LYS A 76 22.94 6.15 5.09
C LYS A 76 21.49 6.02 5.53
N GLU A 77 21.30 5.47 6.72
CA GLU A 77 19.98 5.43 7.34
C GLU A 77 19.46 6.85 7.52
N THR A 78 18.37 7.19 6.84
CA THR A 78 17.65 8.43 7.09
C THR A 78 16.63 8.19 8.20
N LYS A 79 16.32 9.21 9.02
CA LYS A 79 15.24 9.15 10.01
C LYS A 79 13.89 8.72 9.38
N GLN A 80 13.67 9.02 8.09
CA GLN A 80 12.50 8.56 7.33
C GLN A 80 12.59 7.07 6.91
N GLY A 81 13.78 6.56 6.57
CA GLY A 81 14.02 5.14 6.29
C GLY A 81 13.69 4.26 7.49
N LYS A 82 14.21 4.60 8.68
CA LYS A 82 13.87 3.91 9.93
C LYS A 82 12.37 3.93 10.21
N LYS A 83 11.71 5.08 10.07
CA LYS A 83 10.24 5.17 10.25
C LYS A 83 9.46 4.30 9.25
N LYS A 84 9.94 4.16 8.00
CA LYS A 84 9.29 3.30 7.00
C LYS A 84 9.51 1.81 7.27
N GLU A 85 10.70 1.40 7.71
CA GLU A 85 10.98 0.01 8.07
C GLU A 85 10.27 -0.40 9.36
N ILE A 86 10.29 0.45 10.39
CA ILE A 86 9.51 0.24 11.61
C ILE A 86 8.02 0.09 11.27
N ARG A 87 7.46 1.00 10.45
CA ARG A 87 6.07 0.88 10.01
C ARG A 87 5.81 -0.38 9.18
N LYS A 88 6.74 -0.81 8.31
CA LYS A 88 6.58 -2.05 7.54
C LYS A 88 6.58 -3.27 8.46
N ALA A 89 7.48 -3.30 9.45
CA ALA A 89 7.56 -4.37 10.44
C ALA A 89 6.32 -4.38 11.35
N GLU A 90 5.85 -3.21 11.81
CA GLU A 90 4.61 -3.06 12.58
C GLU A 90 3.37 -3.46 11.76
N ILE A 91 3.31 -3.11 10.47
CA ILE A 91 2.21 -3.54 9.59
C ILE A 91 2.27 -5.05 9.37
N GLN A 92 3.46 -5.66 9.27
CA GLN A 92 3.62 -7.11 9.16
C GLN A 92 3.20 -7.82 10.45
N SER A 93 3.61 -7.33 11.63
CA SER A 93 3.19 -7.93 12.90
C SER A 93 1.68 -7.83 13.10
N LEU A 94 1.08 -6.67 12.78
CA LEU A 94 -0.37 -6.50 12.81
C LEU A 94 -1.12 -7.41 11.83
N ARG A 95 -0.52 -7.79 10.68
CA ARG A 95 -1.16 -8.71 9.71
C ARG A 95 -1.32 -10.13 10.25
N PHE A 96 -0.50 -10.53 11.22
CA PHE A 96 -0.49 -11.87 11.81
C PHE A 96 -0.89 -11.89 13.28
N ASP A 97 -1.52 -10.83 13.77
CA ASP A 97 -2.11 -10.81 15.10
C ASP A 97 -3.17 -11.92 15.22
N PRO A 98 -2.92 -12.98 16.01
CA PRO A 98 -3.79 -14.15 16.09
C PRO A 98 -5.16 -13.81 16.69
N ASP A 99 -5.22 -12.83 17.59
CA ASP A 99 -6.47 -12.39 18.22
C ASP A 99 -7.33 -11.66 17.19
N ARG A 100 -6.69 -10.80 16.38
CA ARG A 100 -7.37 -10.10 15.28
C ARG A 100 -7.94 -11.09 14.27
N LEU A 101 -7.14 -12.06 13.83
CA LEU A 101 -7.56 -13.07 12.85
C LEU A 101 -8.68 -13.97 13.39
N SER A 102 -8.61 -14.34 14.66
CA SER A 102 -9.66 -15.14 15.32
C SER A 102 -10.95 -14.35 15.45
N HIS A 103 -10.85 -13.07 15.79
CA HIS A 103 -12.00 -12.17 15.86
C HIS A 103 -12.65 -11.96 14.48
N GLU A 104 -11.86 -11.68 13.44
CA GLU A 104 -12.35 -11.56 12.06
C GLU A 104 -13.10 -12.83 11.63
N LYS A 105 -12.50 -14.00 11.84
CA LYS A 105 -13.15 -15.29 11.52
C LYS A 105 -14.50 -15.44 12.22
N ARG A 106 -14.55 -15.16 13.54
CA ARG A 106 -15.77 -15.28 14.34
C ARG A 106 -16.87 -14.33 13.84
N VAL A 107 -16.56 -13.05 13.64
CA VAL A 107 -17.56 -12.07 13.17
C VAL A 107 -18.10 -12.46 11.80
N LEU A 108 -17.23 -12.89 10.88
CA LEU A 108 -17.64 -13.31 9.54
C LEU A 108 -18.48 -14.61 9.57
N SER A 109 -18.15 -15.58 10.42
CA SER A 109 -18.93 -16.82 10.55
C SER A 109 -20.28 -16.62 11.21
N GLU A 110 -20.39 -15.70 12.18
CA GLU A 110 -21.64 -15.39 12.87
C GLU A 110 -22.61 -14.54 12.03
N ASN A 111 -22.12 -13.90 10.95
CA ASN A 111 -22.88 -12.90 10.19
C ASN A 111 -22.82 -13.17 8.67
N GLN A 112 -22.96 -14.44 8.27
CA GLN A 112 -22.83 -14.86 6.87
C GLN A 112 -23.80 -14.13 5.92
N ASP A 113 -25.06 -13.94 6.32
CA ASP A 113 -26.05 -13.23 5.50
C ASP A 113 -25.63 -11.78 5.24
N LEU A 114 -25.16 -11.08 6.27
CA LEU A 114 -24.62 -9.73 6.13
C LEU A 114 -23.40 -9.70 5.22
N VAL A 115 -22.51 -10.70 5.29
CA VAL A 115 -21.37 -10.80 4.37
C VAL A 115 -21.86 -10.91 2.93
N VAL A 116 -22.85 -11.76 2.66
CA VAL A 116 -23.43 -11.93 1.32
C VAL A 116 -24.08 -10.63 0.84
N VAL A 117 -24.91 -9.99 1.67
CA VAL A 117 -25.60 -8.75 1.32
C VAL A 117 -24.62 -7.62 1.05
N ILE A 118 -23.62 -7.43 1.90
CA ILE A 118 -22.58 -6.41 1.71
C ILE A 118 -21.83 -6.69 0.41
N THR A 119 -21.42 -7.94 0.18
CA THR A 119 -20.64 -8.31 -1.01
C THR A 119 -21.45 -8.09 -2.29
N ARG A 120 -22.74 -8.44 -2.31
CA ARG A 120 -23.63 -8.20 -3.47
C ARG A 120 -23.93 -6.72 -3.69
N SER A 121 -24.12 -5.97 -2.61
CA SER A 121 -24.59 -4.58 -2.67
C SER A 121 -23.45 -3.61 -2.99
N LEU A 122 -22.28 -3.83 -2.38
CA LEU A 122 -21.14 -2.92 -2.39
C LEU A 122 -19.89 -3.50 -3.08
N GLY A 123 -19.69 -4.82 -3.02
CA GLY A 123 -18.54 -5.51 -3.58
C GLY A 123 -17.65 -6.18 -2.52
N GLU A 124 -16.69 -6.97 -2.98
CA GLU A 124 -15.77 -7.71 -2.11
C GLU A 124 -14.80 -6.80 -1.35
N MET A 125 -14.50 -7.19 -0.11
CA MET A 125 -13.55 -6.52 0.78
C MET A 125 -12.68 -7.56 1.49
N ASN A 126 -11.50 -7.15 1.96
CA ASN A 126 -10.72 -8.01 2.85
C ASN A 126 -11.45 -8.21 4.19
N ASN A 127 -11.11 -9.29 4.89
CA ASN A 127 -11.76 -9.70 6.14
C ASN A 127 -11.78 -8.60 7.21
N TYR A 128 -10.69 -7.85 7.36
CA TYR A 128 -10.61 -6.73 8.30
C TYR A 128 -11.67 -5.66 8.01
N ASN A 129 -11.73 -5.18 6.76
CA ASN A 129 -12.68 -4.15 6.36
C ASN A 129 -14.13 -4.64 6.40
N MET A 130 -14.37 -5.89 6.00
CA MET A 130 -15.69 -6.52 6.10
C MET A 130 -16.15 -6.62 7.56
N THR A 131 -15.27 -7.09 8.45
CA THR A 131 -15.53 -7.18 9.90
C THR A 131 -15.88 -5.80 10.47
N LYS A 132 -15.06 -4.78 10.18
CA LYS A 132 -15.35 -3.41 10.66
C LYS A 132 -16.62 -2.81 10.10
N LEU A 133 -17.00 -3.17 8.88
CA LEU A 133 -18.27 -2.73 8.31
C LEU A 133 -19.46 -3.42 9.00
N ILE A 134 -19.38 -4.72 9.25
CA ILE A 134 -20.39 -5.48 9.99
C ILE A 134 -20.56 -4.92 11.41
N GLU A 135 -19.48 -4.69 12.14
CA GLU A 135 -19.54 -4.12 13.50
C GLU A 135 -20.21 -2.73 13.53
N PHE A 136 -19.93 -1.91 12.52
CA PHE A 136 -20.58 -0.60 12.36
C PHE A 136 -22.07 -0.73 12.00
N VAL A 137 -22.41 -1.63 11.07
CA VAL A 137 -23.80 -1.90 10.65
C VAL A 137 -24.62 -2.41 11.84
N LEU A 138 -24.09 -3.34 12.62
CA LEU A 138 -24.73 -3.86 13.84
C LEU A 138 -24.74 -2.85 15.00
N GLY A 139 -24.01 -1.74 14.90
CA GLY A 139 -23.95 -0.70 15.94
C GLY A 139 -23.02 -1.03 17.11
N LYS A 140 -22.21 -2.08 17.00
CA LYS A 140 -21.11 -2.36 17.95
C LYS A 140 -20.07 -1.22 17.93
N GLU A 141 -19.85 -0.64 16.75
CA GLU A 141 -19.00 0.52 16.54
C GLU A 141 -19.82 1.75 16.15
N LYS A 142 -19.53 2.92 16.77
CA LYS A 142 -20.23 4.18 16.45
C LYS A 142 -19.79 4.79 15.12
N ARG A 143 -18.60 4.43 14.65
CA ARG A 143 -17.98 4.94 13.43
C ARG A 143 -17.36 3.78 12.64
N PHE A 144 -17.32 3.92 11.33
CA PHE A 144 -16.59 2.97 10.50
C PHE A 144 -15.09 3.25 10.60
N HIS A 145 -14.33 2.27 11.11
CA HIS A 145 -12.89 2.34 11.30
C HIS A 145 -12.10 1.63 10.19
N GLY A 146 -12.77 0.99 9.24
CA GLY A 146 -12.15 0.36 8.08
C GLY A 146 -11.87 1.33 6.94
N MET A 147 -11.42 0.78 5.81
CA MET A 147 -11.18 1.53 4.57
C MET A 147 -11.92 0.88 3.40
N LEU A 148 -12.57 1.70 2.57
CA LEU A 148 -13.14 1.21 1.33
C LEU A 148 -12.01 0.96 0.32
N ASN A 149 -12.01 -0.21 -0.34
CA ASN A 149 -11.14 -0.42 -1.49
C ASN A 149 -11.72 0.29 -2.72
N SER A 150 -10.96 0.34 -3.81
CA SER A 150 -11.37 1.05 -5.04
C SER A 150 -12.70 0.54 -5.61
N THR A 151 -12.96 -0.77 -5.56
CA THR A 151 -14.19 -1.38 -6.05
C THR A 151 -15.40 -0.91 -5.24
N VAL A 152 -15.33 -1.04 -3.92
CA VAL A 152 -16.40 -0.62 -3.01
C VAL A 152 -16.58 0.90 -3.02
N GLU A 153 -15.48 1.66 -3.08
CA GLU A 153 -15.53 3.11 -3.21
C GLU A 153 -16.31 3.53 -4.47
N LYS A 154 -16.01 2.91 -5.61
CA LYS A 154 -16.73 3.18 -6.87
C LYS A 154 -18.22 2.91 -6.70
N ARG A 155 -18.58 1.79 -6.07
CA ARG A 155 -19.98 1.42 -5.86
C ARG A 155 -20.71 2.38 -4.92
N VAL A 156 -20.09 2.78 -3.82
CA VAL A 156 -20.61 3.79 -2.87
C VAL A 156 -20.83 5.14 -3.56
N ILE A 157 -19.95 5.51 -4.49
CA ILE A 157 -20.07 6.72 -5.31
C ILE A 157 -21.25 6.61 -6.28
N GLU A 158 -21.38 5.50 -7.01
CA GLU A 158 -22.50 5.23 -7.93
C GLU A 158 -23.86 5.30 -7.21
N LEU A 159 -23.91 4.79 -5.97
CA LEU A 159 -25.11 4.83 -5.12
C LEU A 159 -25.37 6.20 -4.48
N GLY A 160 -24.52 7.20 -4.73
CA GLY A 160 -24.71 8.56 -4.22
C GLY A 160 -24.41 8.73 -2.72
N PHE A 161 -23.73 7.77 -2.09
CA PHE A 161 -23.42 7.80 -0.66
C PHE A 161 -22.14 8.59 -0.34
N TYR A 162 -21.95 9.72 -1.02
CA TYR A 162 -20.85 10.64 -0.77
C TYR A 162 -21.26 12.09 -1.01
N THR A 163 -20.43 13.02 -0.52
CA THR A 163 -20.43 14.44 -0.87
C THR A 163 -19.00 14.90 -1.12
N MET A 164 -18.82 15.95 -1.91
CA MET A 164 -17.54 16.65 -1.98
C MET A 164 -17.43 17.63 -0.81
N GLY A 165 -16.31 17.60 -0.11
CA GLY A 165 -16.01 18.55 0.97
C GLY A 165 -14.51 18.86 1.03
N GLN A 166 -14.07 19.45 2.14
CA GLN A 166 -12.66 19.70 2.40
C GLN A 166 -12.15 18.84 3.55
N LEU A 167 -10.98 18.25 3.37
CA LEU A 167 -10.27 17.49 4.39
C LEU A 167 -8.79 17.89 4.34
N ASN A 168 -8.26 18.42 5.44
CA ASN A 168 -6.91 18.99 5.52
C ASN A 168 -6.61 20.06 4.46
N GLY A 169 -7.60 20.88 4.10
CA GLY A 169 -7.45 21.94 3.09
C GLY A 169 -7.54 21.48 1.65
N GLU A 170 -7.70 20.18 1.39
CA GLU A 170 -7.85 19.62 0.06
C GLU A 170 -9.29 19.16 -0.21
N LYS A 171 -9.74 19.24 -1.46
CA LYS A 171 -11.04 18.68 -1.85
C LYS A 171 -11.02 17.16 -1.69
N ALA A 172 -11.95 16.63 -0.91
CA ALA A 172 -12.03 15.21 -0.61
C ALA A 172 -13.47 14.69 -0.72
N LYS A 173 -13.60 13.39 -1.03
CA LYS A 173 -14.88 12.68 -0.95
C LYS A 173 -15.16 12.37 0.52
N ILE A 174 -16.34 12.76 0.99
CA ILE A 174 -16.83 12.48 2.35
C ILE A 174 -17.96 11.46 2.22
N TYR A 175 -17.74 10.24 2.70
CA TYR A 175 -18.72 9.16 2.62
C TYR A 175 -19.80 9.28 3.69
N LYS A 176 -21.05 9.08 3.29
CA LYS A 176 -22.23 9.12 4.17
C LYS A 176 -22.45 7.77 4.82
N TYR A 177 -21.58 7.38 5.76
CA TYR A 177 -21.62 6.04 6.38
C TYR A 177 -22.96 5.67 7.01
N LYS A 178 -23.72 6.63 7.57
CA LYS A 178 -25.08 6.36 8.07
C LYS A 178 -26.05 5.92 6.96
N ALA A 179 -25.94 6.50 5.77
CA ALA A 179 -26.76 6.11 4.62
C ALA A 179 -26.34 4.74 4.09
N ILE A 180 -25.03 4.46 4.03
CA ILE A 180 -24.49 3.13 3.68
C ILE A 180 -25.03 2.06 4.64
N LYS A 181 -25.01 2.34 5.96
CA LYS A 181 -25.57 1.45 6.97
C LYS A 181 -27.06 1.18 6.74
N ALA A 182 -27.87 2.22 6.54
CA ALA A 182 -29.30 2.06 6.28
C ALA A 182 -29.56 1.25 5.01
N PHE A 183 -28.82 1.51 3.93
CA PHE A 183 -28.91 0.78 2.67
C PHE A 183 -28.63 -0.72 2.84
N ILE A 184 -27.56 -1.09 3.56
CA ILE A 184 -27.23 -2.49 3.84
C ILE A 184 -28.32 -3.16 4.67
N LEU A 185 -28.83 -2.48 5.71
CA LEU A 185 -29.87 -3.04 6.58
C LEU A 185 -31.18 -3.29 5.82
N ASN A 186 -31.57 -2.37 4.94
CA ASN A 186 -32.75 -2.55 4.09
C ASN A 186 -32.56 -3.72 3.12
N ALA A 187 -31.40 -3.79 2.45
CA ALA A 187 -31.09 -4.90 1.56
C ALA A 187 -31.04 -6.25 2.30
N LEU A 188 -30.72 -6.26 3.60
CA LEU A 188 -30.78 -7.45 4.42
C LEU A 188 -32.23 -7.88 4.68
N GLN A 189 -33.11 -6.94 5.02
CA GLN A 189 -34.55 -7.21 5.20
C GLN A 189 -35.18 -7.75 3.91
N ASP A 190 -34.86 -7.15 2.76
CA ASP A 190 -35.36 -7.61 1.46
C ASP A 190 -34.89 -9.05 1.11
N ASN A 191 -33.76 -9.51 1.64
CA ASN A 191 -33.31 -10.90 1.44
C ASN A 191 -34.05 -11.91 2.35
N PHE A 192 -34.63 -11.46 3.46
CA PHE A 192 -35.42 -12.31 4.35
C PHE A 192 -36.90 -12.43 3.93
N ASP A 193 -37.43 -11.47 3.16
CA ASP A 193 -38.82 -11.49 2.66
C ASP A 193 -39.01 -12.32 1.36
N VAL A 194 -37.94 -12.87 0.80
CA VAL A 194 -37.96 -13.73 -0.41
C VAL A 194 -37.71 -15.22 -0.03
N GLY A 195 -37.78 -15.55 1.26
CA GLY A 195 -37.59 -16.90 1.82
C GLY A 195 -38.88 -17.66 2.07
#